data_AF-A0A1F6GDW7-F1
#
_entry.id   AF-A0A1F6GDW7-F1
#
_cell.length_a   1.000
_cell.length_b   1.000
_cell.length_c   1.000
_cell.angle_alpha   90.00
_cell.angle_beta   90.00
_cell.angle_gamma   90.00
#
_symmetry.space_group_name_H-M   'P 1'
#
loop_
_entity.id
_entity.type
_entity.pdbx_description
1 polymer ?
#
loop_
_entity_poly.entity_id
_entity_poly.type
_entity_poly.pdbx_seq_one_letter_code
_entity_poly.pdbx_strand_id
1 'polypeptide(L)'
;MNQVTKLNPYTQAIKNCLDGLDPGNPALDQPTSQFLANMIQGRFVQYLIQRTVTDHEIVGQGMEKELSLVFMTLLTEKFFAVFREKVKARPACVLAIAQKITEIELTHPDDLAQADQLFAEICRDHFDYRHFDYLLKWLSTRPETERIVFSAQVSQKIADARLSRAIRHILQNDKTGIIPVLFSRYLSKNRLERLASLVFTGDWRIEAGYVEMQYSQTIAWRRFMQQMS
;
A
#
# COMPACT_ATOMS: atom_id res chain seq x y z
N MET A 1 -3.90 -20.57 -27.45
CA MET A 1 -4.60 -19.29 -27.23
C MET A 1 -3.73 -18.46 -26.31
N ASN A 2 -3.10 -17.39 -26.82
CA ASN A 2 -2.38 -16.45 -25.96
C ASN A 2 -3.43 -15.71 -25.13
N GLN A 3 -3.43 -15.91 -23.81
CA GLN A 3 -4.12 -14.99 -22.93
C GLN A 3 -3.45 -13.63 -23.15
N VAL A 4 -4.22 -12.66 -23.65
CA VAL A 4 -3.78 -11.26 -23.67
C VAL A 4 -3.68 -10.86 -22.21
N THR A 5 -2.47 -10.90 -21.67
CA THR A 5 -2.24 -10.51 -20.28
C THR A 5 -2.63 -9.05 -20.16
N LYS A 6 -3.65 -8.78 -19.35
CA LYS A 6 -4.22 -7.45 -19.22
C LYS A 6 -3.28 -6.63 -18.34
N LEU A 7 -2.57 -5.67 -18.94
CA LEU A 7 -1.72 -4.75 -18.19
C LEU A 7 -2.50 -4.01 -17.10
N ASN A 8 -1.77 -3.59 -16.07
CA ASN A 8 -2.30 -2.67 -15.07
C ASN A 8 -2.87 -1.42 -15.77
N PRO A 9 -4.04 -0.87 -15.35
CA PRO A 9 -4.66 0.28 -16.00
C PRO A 9 -3.74 1.50 -16.12
N TYR A 10 -2.90 1.75 -15.12
CA TYR A 10 -1.93 2.85 -15.16
C TYR A 10 -0.81 2.58 -16.16
N THR A 11 -0.29 1.36 -16.21
CA THR A 11 0.72 0.95 -17.19
C THR A 11 0.19 1.02 -18.61
N GLN A 12 -1.06 0.60 -18.83
CA GLN A 12 -1.73 0.75 -20.11
C GLN A 12 -1.87 2.23 -20.50
N ALA A 13 -2.24 3.10 -19.57
CA ALA A 13 -2.35 4.53 -19.81
C ALA A 13 -0.98 5.17 -20.13
N ILE A 14 0.07 4.75 -19.44
CA ILE A 14 1.45 5.14 -19.73
C ILE A 14 1.83 4.70 -21.15
N LYS A 15 1.62 3.42 -21.48
CA LYS A 15 1.94 2.87 -22.80
C LYS A 15 1.24 3.66 -23.91
N ASN A 16 -0.07 3.90 -23.78
CA ASN A 16 -0.83 4.65 -24.77
C ASN A 16 -0.30 6.08 -24.95
N CYS A 17 0.15 6.72 -23.86
CA CYS A 17 0.77 8.04 -23.93
C CYS A 17 2.12 8.00 -24.64
N LEU A 18 2.96 7.00 -24.34
CA LEU A 18 4.25 6.81 -25.00
C LEU A 18 4.12 6.52 -26.50
N ASP A 19 3.15 5.67 -26.89
CA ASP A 19 2.88 5.34 -28.29
C ASP A 19 2.44 6.57 -29.13
N GLY A 20 1.91 7.61 -28.47
CA GLY A 20 1.49 8.86 -29.10
C GLY A 20 2.58 9.93 -29.20
N LEU A 21 3.78 9.69 -28.67
CA LEU A 21 4.90 10.63 -28.76
C LEU A 21 5.65 10.48 -30.08
N ASP A 22 6.20 11.60 -30.58
CA ASP A 22 7.10 11.59 -31.73
C ASP A 22 8.42 10.88 -31.35
N PRO A 23 8.79 9.77 -32.02
CA PRO A 23 10.03 9.05 -31.75
C PRO A 23 11.30 9.90 -31.96
N GLY A 24 11.23 10.94 -32.80
CA GLY A 24 12.37 11.77 -33.19
C GLY A 24 12.70 12.93 -32.24
N ASN A 25 11.76 13.35 -31.39
CA ASN A 25 11.97 14.42 -30.43
C ASN A 25 11.01 14.27 -29.22
N PRO A 26 11.38 13.46 -28.22
CA PRO A 26 10.50 13.17 -27.08
C PRO A 26 10.55 14.29 -26.02
N ALA A 27 10.65 15.55 -26.45
CA ALA A 27 10.51 16.70 -25.58
C ALA A 27 9.07 16.71 -25.05
N LEU A 28 8.91 16.30 -23.79
CA LEU A 28 7.61 16.29 -23.15
C LEU A 28 7.13 17.72 -22.92
N ASP A 29 5.95 18.04 -23.44
CA ASP A 29 5.24 19.23 -23.01
C ASP A 29 4.77 19.10 -21.55
N GLN A 30 4.41 20.24 -20.95
CA GLN A 30 4.03 20.29 -19.54
C GLN A 30 2.80 19.39 -19.22
N PRO A 31 1.72 19.40 -20.03
CA PRO A 31 0.58 18.51 -19.79
C PRO A 31 0.94 17.02 -19.81
N THR A 32 1.74 16.58 -20.80
CA THR A 32 2.15 15.18 -20.94
C THR A 32 3.07 14.77 -19.80
N SER A 33 4.01 15.63 -19.41
CA SER A 33 4.86 15.39 -18.23
C SER A 33 4.04 15.21 -16.96
N GLN A 34 3.03 16.06 -16.74
CA GLN A 34 2.16 15.97 -15.56
C GLN A 34 1.26 14.72 -15.59
N PHE A 35 0.75 14.36 -16.77
CA PHE A 35 -0.02 13.15 -16.97
C PHE A 35 0.81 11.90 -16.62
N LEU A 36 2.01 11.76 -17.19
CA LEU A 36 2.90 10.65 -16.91
C LEU A 36 3.28 10.59 -15.42
N ALA A 37 3.57 11.74 -14.79
CA ALA A 37 3.83 11.79 -13.36
C ALA A 37 2.67 11.22 -12.53
N ASN A 38 1.44 11.61 -12.85
CA ASN A 38 0.24 11.11 -12.15
C ASN A 38 0.03 9.61 -12.37
N MET A 39 0.28 9.10 -13.58
CA MET A 39 0.16 7.67 -13.87
C MET A 39 1.23 6.85 -13.16
N ILE A 40 2.46 7.35 -13.10
CA ILE A 40 3.56 6.71 -12.34
C ILE A 40 3.20 6.64 -10.85
N GLN A 41 2.71 7.74 -10.26
CA GLN A 41 2.26 7.75 -8.86
C GLN A 41 1.12 6.75 -8.62
N GLY A 42 0.12 6.71 -9.50
CA GLY A 42 -0.99 5.76 -9.41
C GLY A 42 -0.53 4.31 -9.53
N ARG A 43 0.38 4.02 -10.47
CA ARG A 43 0.96 2.68 -10.64
C ARG A 43 1.76 2.25 -9.42
N PHE A 44 2.53 3.16 -8.84
CA PHE A 44 3.28 2.94 -7.61
C PHE A 44 2.38 2.54 -6.44
N VAL A 45 1.26 3.25 -6.26
CA VAL A 45 0.25 2.88 -5.25
C VAL A 45 -0.33 1.49 -5.51
N GLN A 46 -0.68 1.17 -6.75
CA GLN A 46 -1.17 -0.17 -7.12
C GLN A 46 -0.17 -1.27 -6.79
N TYR A 47 1.12 -1.02 -7.05
CA TYR A 47 2.18 -1.95 -6.68
C TYR A 47 2.24 -2.17 -5.17
N LEU A 48 2.19 -1.10 -4.37
CA LEU A 48 2.18 -1.21 -2.90
C LEU A 48 0.96 -1.98 -2.38
N ILE A 49 -0.21 -1.78 -3.00
CA ILE A 49 -1.42 -2.54 -2.69
C ILE A 49 -1.20 -4.02 -2.99
N GLN A 50 -0.75 -4.36 -4.20
CA GLN A 50 -0.47 -5.73 -4.59
C GLN A 50 0.50 -6.40 -3.62
N ARG A 51 1.58 -5.72 -3.27
CA ARG A 51 2.56 -6.20 -2.30
C ARG A 51 1.94 -6.43 -0.92
N THR A 52 1.14 -5.48 -0.42
CA THR A 52 0.43 -5.61 0.87
C THR A 52 -0.55 -6.80 0.86
N VAL A 53 -1.28 -7.00 -0.23
CA VAL A 53 -2.20 -8.13 -0.40
C VAL A 53 -1.44 -9.45 -0.33
N THR A 54 -0.32 -9.55 -1.06
CA THR A 54 0.52 -10.75 -1.11
C THR A 54 1.18 -11.04 0.24
N ASP A 55 1.81 -10.05 0.87
CA ASP A 55 2.50 -10.20 2.16
C ASP A 55 1.57 -10.66 3.29
N HIS A 56 0.27 -10.38 3.18
CA HIS A 56 -0.75 -10.74 4.16
C HIS A 56 -1.66 -11.90 3.74
N GLU A 57 -1.35 -12.56 2.61
CA GLU A 57 -2.11 -13.70 2.05
C GLU A 57 -3.60 -13.40 1.86
N ILE A 58 -3.94 -12.17 1.49
CA ILE A 58 -5.33 -11.73 1.38
C ILE A 58 -5.91 -12.17 0.03
N VAL A 59 -6.87 -13.09 0.07
CA VAL A 59 -7.66 -13.54 -1.09
C VAL A 59 -8.96 -12.73 -1.25
N GLY A 60 -9.19 -12.19 -2.45
CA GLY A 60 -10.45 -11.55 -2.84
C GLY A 60 -10.40 -10.02 -3.00
N GLN A 61 -11.43 -9.46 -3.62
CA GLN A 61 -11.55 -8.02 -3.90
C GLN A 61 -12.32 -7.31 -2.78
N GLY A 62 -11.93 -6.09 -2.43
CA GLY A 62 -12.70 -5.25 -1.52
C GLY A 62 -11.88 -4.19 -0.79
N MET A 63 -10.64 -4.50 -0.42
CA MET A 63 -9.79 -3.57 0.32
C MET A 63 -8.93 -2.65 -0.56
N GLU A 64 -8.78 -2.95 -1.85
CA GLU A 64 -7.93 -2.18 -2.78
C GLU A 64 -8.32 -0.70 -2.82
N LYS A 65 -9.62 -0.39 -2.78
CA LYS A 65 -10.11 1.00 -2.76
C LYS A 65 -9.74 1.71 -1.48
N GLU A 66 -9.90 1.05 -0.33
CA GLU A 66 -9.56 1.61 0.98
C GLU A 66 -8.04 1.80 1.12
N LEU A 67 -7.25 0.80 0.73
CA LEU A 67 -5.79 0.89 0.71
C LEU A 67 -5.31 1.97 -0.25
N SER A 68 -5.92 2.10 -1.44
CA SER A 68 -5.59 3.16 -2.39
C SER A 68 -5.80 4.55 -1.79
N LEU A 69 -6.94 4.78 -1.13
CA LEU A 69 -7.22 6.05 -0.46
C LEU A 69 -6.21 6.33 0.67
N VAL A 70 -5.92 5.34 1.52
CA VAL A 70 -4.97 5.48 2.62
C VAL A 70 -3.55 5.71 2.10
N PHE A 71 -3.07 4.92 1.15
CA PHE A 71 -1.73 5.06 0.59
C PHE A 71 -1.57 6.36 -0.18
N MET A 72 -2.56 6.79 -0.97
CA MET A 72 -2.54 8.10 -1.59
C MET A 72 -2.40 9.20 -0.53
N THR A 73 -3.18 9.15 0.54
CA THR A 73 -3.12 10.15 1.62
C THR A 73 -1.74 10.18 2.27
N LEU A 74 -1.21 9.00 2.63
CA LEU A 74 0.09 8.88 3.30
C LEU A 74 1.26 9.34 2.40
N LEU A 75 1.22 9.00 1.11
CA LEU A 75 2.33 9.26 0.19
C LEU A 75 2.32 10.66 -0.42
N THR A 76 1.15 11.30 -0.55
CA THR A 76 0.98 12.54 -1.32
C THR A 76 1.85 13.69 -0.82
N GLU A 77 1.92 13.91 0.49
CA GLU A 77 2.54 15.10 1.06
C GLU A 77 4.07 15.04 1.09
N LYS A 78 4.65 13.84 1.17
CA LYS A 78 6.10 13.68 1.44
C LYS A 78 6.79 12.95 0.31
N PHE A 79 6.34 11.72 0.07
CA PHE A 79 6.96 10.87 -0.94
C PHE A 79 6.73 11.42 -2.36
N PHE A 80 5.47 11.72 -2.70
CA PHE A 80 5.11 12.25 -4.00
C PHE A 80 5.43 13.73 -4.16
N ALA A 81 5.59 14.49 -3.08
CA ALA A 81 6.06 15.87 -3.16
C ALA A 81 7.49 15.96 -3.70
N VAL A 82 8.42 15.14 -3.16
CA VAL A 82 9.80 15.06 -3.65
C VAL A 82 9.85 14.72 -5.13
N PHE A 83 9.06 13.73 -5.55
CA PHE A 83 8.96 13.37 -6.96
C PHE A 83 8.44 14.52 -7.82
N ARG A 84 7.36 15.20 -7.41
CA ARG A 84 6.81 16.34 -8.17
C ARG A 84 7.82 17.48 -8.32
N GLU A 85 8.61 17.79 -7.29
CA GLU A 85 9.66 18.81 -7.39
C GLU A 85 10.76 18.40 -8.38
N LYS A 86 11.14 17.12 -8.41
CA LYS A 86 12.07 16.60 -9.43
C LYS A 86 11.49 16.66 -10.84
N VAL A 87 10.21 16.34 -11.02
CA VAL A 87 9.53 16.46 -12.31
C VAL A 87 9.50 17.91 -12.79
N LYS A 88 9.26 18.88 -11.90
CA LYS A 88 9.34 20.31 -12.23
C LYS A 88 10.75 20.72 -12.67
N ALA A 89 11.77 20.23 -11.98
CA ALA A 89 13.16 20.54 -12.30
C ALA A 89 13.66 19.86 -13.59
N ARG A 90 13.20 18.64 -13.86
CA ARG A 90 13.58 17.84 -15.03
C ARG A 90 12.40 17.01 -15.55
N PRO A 91 11.51 17.60 -16.36
CA PRO A 91 10.33 16.90 -16.88
C PRO A 91 10.66 15.59 -17.59
N ALA A 92 11.76 15.54 -18.33
CA ALA A 92 12.22 14.35 -19.05
C ALA A 92 12.46 13.11 -18.15
N CYS A 93 12.56 13.25 -16.82
CA CYS A 93 12.71 12.08 -15.95
C CYS A 93 11.47 11.17 -15.97
N VAL A 94 10.27 11.73 -16.15
CA VAL A 94 9.04 10.92 -16.20
C VAL A 94 8.98 10.05 -17.44
N LEU A 95 9.60 10.47 -18.56
CA LEU A 95 9.71 9.66 -19.76
C LEU A 95 10.52 8.39 -19.49
N ALA A 96 11.70 8.55 -18.89
CA ALA A 96 12.58 7.42 -18.57
C ALA A 96 11.90 6.42 -17.62
N ILE A 97 11.20 6.91 -16.60
CA ILE A 97 10.46 6.06 -15.67
C ILE A 97 9.30 5.35 -16.38
N ALA A 98 8.53 6.10 -17.18
CA ALA A 98 7.40 5.57 -17.94
C ALA A 98 7.83 4.44 -18.88
N GLN A 99 8.89 4.66 -19.66
CA GLN A 99 9.46 3.65 -20.56
C GLN A 99 9.88 2.40 -19.79
N LYS A 100 10.59 2.58 -18.68
CA LYS A 100 11.07 1.47 -17.84
C LYS A 100 9.92 0.65 -17.24
N ILE A 101 8.87 1.30 -16.73
CA ILE A 101 7.67 0.61 -16.22
C ILE A 101 7.02 -0.20 -17.33
N THR A 102 6.79 0.41 -18.49
CA THR A 102 6.13 -0.25 -19.62
C THR A 102 6.95 -1.42 -20.16
N GLU A 103 8.27 -1.27 -20.31
CA GLU A 103 9.17 -2.32 -20.79
C GLU A 103 9.13 -3.56 -19.87
N ILE A 104 9.31 -3.36 -18.56
CA ILE A 104 9.34 -4.44 -17.59
C ILE A 104 7.98 -5.15 -17.51
N GLU A 105 6.87 -4.43 -17.43
CA GLU A 105 5.55 -5.05 -17.27
C GLU A 105 4.99 -5.68 -18.54
N LEU A 106 5.45 -5.27 -19.72
CA LEU A 106 5.16 -5.98 -20.96
C LEU A 106 5.92 -7.30 -21.05
N THR A 107 7.15 -7.35 -20.53
CA THR A 107 8.02 -8.53 -20.57
C THR A 107 7.66 -9.52 -19.46
N HIS A 108 7.33 -9.01 -18.28
CA HIS A 108 7.06 -9.77 -17.06
C HIS A 108 5.72 -9.34 -16.44
N PRO A 109 4.59 -9.62 -17.10
CA PRO A 109 3.30 -9.19 -16.59
C PRO A 109 2.96 -9.95 -15.31
N ASP A 110 2.42 -9.23 -14.32
CA ASP A 110 2.03 -9.75 -13.01
C ASP A 110 3.16 -10.40 -12.17
N ASP A 111 4.42 -10.19 -12.55
CA ASP A 111 5.58 -10.67 -11.79
C ASP A 111 5.94 -9.68 -10.67
N LEU A 112 5.57 -10.03 -9.44
CA LEU A 112 5.82 -9.20 -8.26
C LEU A 112 7.32 -9.04 -7.96
N ALA A 113 8.16 -10.04 -8.25
CA ALA A 113 9.59 -9.95 -8.00
C ALA A 113 10.26 -8.94 -8.95
N GLN A 114 9.82 -8.90 -10.21
CA GLN A 114 10.27 -7.90 -11.17
C GLN A 114 9.74 -6.50 -10.81
N ALA A 115 8.48 -6.41 -10.36
CA ALA A 115 7.92 -5.15 -9.88
C ALA A 115 8.68 -4.63 -8.66
N ASP A 116 9.06 -5.51 -7.72
CA ASP A 116 9.84 -5.16 -6.54
C ASP A 116 11.18 -4.50 -6.91
N GLN A 117 11.92 -5.14 -7.82
CA GLN A 117 13.19 -4.60 -8.32
C GLN A 117 12.97 -3.26 -9.03
N LEU A 118 12.00 -3.19 -9.94
CA LEU A 118 11.67 -1.99 -10.69
C LEU A 118 11.37 -0.80 -9.77
N PHE A 119 10.48 -0.98 -8.79
CA PHE A 119 10.07 0.12 -7.91
C PHE A 119 11.12 0.48 -6.88
N ALA A 120 11.95 -0.47 -6.41
CA ALA A 120 13.10 -0.15 -5.59
C ALA A 120 14.12 0.72 -6.33
N GLU A 121 14.41 0.38 -7.59
CA GLU A 121 15.31 1.17 -8.45
C GLU A 121 14.73 2.56 -8.74
N ILE A 122 13.44 2.65 -9.10
CA ILE A 122 12.77 3.94 -9.32
C ILE A 122 12.83 4.81 -8.06
N CYS A 123 12.58 4.25 -6.87
CA CYS A 123 12.64 4.98 -5.61
C CYS A 123 14.02 5.58 -5.36
N ARG A 124 15.06 4.76 -5.54
CA ARG A 124 16.45 5.17 -5.33
C ARG A 124 16.86 6.27 -6.31
N ASP A 125 16.54 6.08 -7.58
CA ASP A 125 17.09 6.92 -8.67
C ASP A 125 16.27 8.20 -8.88
N HIS A 126 14.96 8.15 -8.62
CA HIS A 126 14.03 9.23 -8.95
C HIS A 126 13.28 9.83 -7.76
N PHE A 127 13.18 9.14 -6.62
CA PHE A 127 12.46 9.66 -5.43
C PHE A 127 13.41 10.02 -4.27
N ASP A 128 14.73 9.90 -4.46
CA ASP A 128 15.76 10.06 -3.42
C ASP A 128 15.53 9.18 -2.18
N TYR A 129 14.79 8.08 -2.35
CA TYR A 129 14.43 7.20 -1.26
C TYR A 129 15.30 5.95 -1.29
N ARG A 130 16.46 6.03 -0.63
CA ARG A 130 17.49 4.95 -0.64
C ARG A 130 17.07 3.70 0.13
N HIS A 131 16.18 3.83 1.10
CA HIS A 131 15.77 2.74 1.98
C HIS A 131 14.32 2.36 1.73
N PHE A 132 14.06 1.75 0.58
CA PHE A 132 12.71 1.36 0.16
C PHE A 132 11.99 0.48 1.20
N ASP A 133 12.71 -0.41 1.88
CA ASP A 133 12.16 -1.25 2.97
C ASP A 133 11.57 -0.44 4.14
N TYR A 134 12.12 0.75 4.43
CA TYR A 134 11.56 1.62 5.45
C TYR A 134 10.24 2.23 5.02
N LEU A 135 10.04 2.51 3.73
CA LEU A 135 8.74 2.95 3.21
C LEU A 135 7.70 1.85 3.38
N LEU A 136 8.06 0.62 3.00
CA LEU A 136 7.18 -0.54 3.14
C LEU A 136 6.80 -0.78 4.59
N LYS A 137 7.78 -0.83 5.49
CA LYS A 137 7.55 -0.99 6.93
C LYS A 137 6.72 0.15 7.51
N TRP A 138 6.98 1.37 7.06
CA TRP A 138 6.22 2.54 7.49
C TRP A 138 4.75 2.43 7.07
N LEU A 139 4.47 2.13 5.81
CA LEU A 139 3.11 1.93 5.31
C LEU A 139 2.40 0.78 6.03
N SER A 140 3.05 -0.38 6.19
CA SER A 140 2.43 -1.56 6.79
C SER A 140 2.15 -1.41 8.29
N THR A 141 2.88 -0.54 8.99
CA THR A 141 2.69 -0.29 10.43
C THR A 141 1.80 0.91 10.74
N ARG A 142 1.19 1.52 9.72
CA ARG A 142 0.20 2.58 9.91
C ARG A 142 -1.10 2.00 10.46
N PRO A 143 -1.68 2.56 11.53
CA PRO A 143 -2.92 2.04 12.12
C PRO A 143 -4.06 1.87 11.11
N GLU A 144 -4.17 2.79 10.16
CA GLU A 144 -5.17 2.76 9.10
C GLU A 144 -4.98 1.55 8.19
N THR A 145 -3.74 1.26 7.79
CA THR A 145 -3.37 0.12 6.96
C THR A 145 -3.55 -1.20 7.72
N GLU A 146 -3.03 -1.30 8.94
CA GLU A 146 -3.18 -2.50 9.79
C GLU A 146 -4.65 -2.85 10.01
N ARG A 147 -5.50 -1.84 10.22
CA ARG A 147 -6.94 -2.03 10.39
C ARG A 147 -7.61 -2.55 9.12
N ILE A 148 -7.24 -2.04 7.94
CA ILE A 148 -7.78 -2.52 6.66
C ILE A 148 -7.37 -3.97 6.42
N VAL A 149 -6.07 -4.26 6.56
CA VAL A 149 -5.50 -5.61 6.42
C VAL A 149 -6.19 -6.58 7.37
N PHE A 150 -6.29 -6.22 8.65
CA PHE A 150 -6.94 -7.06 9.65
C PHE A 150 -8.43 -7.28 9.35
N SER A 151 -9.15 -6.25 8.89
CA SER A 151 -10.56 -6.38 8.50
C SER A 151 -10.77 -7.33 7.32
N ALA A 152 -9.84 -7.34 6.37
CA ALA A 152 -9.85 -8.28 5.26
C ALA A 152 -9.60 -9.72 5.74
N GLN A 153 -8.62 -9.93 6.62
CA GLN A 153 -8.35 -11.24 7.22
C GLN A 153 -9.53 -11.77 8.04
N VAL A 154 -10.19 -10.90 8.81
CA VAL A 154 -11.44 -11.24 9.52
C VAL A 154 -12.51 -11.69 8.53
N SER A 155 -12.70 -10.97 7.44
CA SER A 155 -13.73 -11.31 6.44
C SER A 155 -13.47 -12.64 5.74
N GLN A 156 -12.21 -13.07 5.63
CA GLN A 156 -11.83 -14.37 5.08
C GLN A 156 -11.98 -15.53 6.07
N LYS A 157 -11.65 -15.29 7.35
CA LYS A 157 -11.54 -16.35 8.36
C LYS A 157 -12.78 -16.49 9.24
N ILE A 158 -13.62 -15.46 9.34
CA ILE A 158 -14.78 -15.43 10.24
C ILE A 158 -16.07 -15.39 9.42
N ALA A 159 -16.75 -16.55 9.35
CA ALA A 159 -18.07 -16.66 8.73
C ALA A 159 -19.21 -16.08 9.61
N ASP A 160 -19.00 -15.95 10.92
CA ASP A 160 -19.99 -15.40 11.84
C ASP A 160 -20.16 -13.89 11.61
N ALA A 161 -21.29 -13.51 11.00
CA ALA A 161 -21.63 -12.12 10.70
C ALA A 161 -21.80 -11.24 11.95
N ARG A 162 -22.23 -11.81 13.09
CA ARG A 162 -22.38 -11.09 14.35
C ARG A 162 -21.01 -10.75 14.92
N LEU A 163 -20.11 -11.72 14.95
CA LEU A 163 -18.74 -11.52 15.42
C LEU A 163 -17.99 -10.53 14.52
N SER A 164 -18.07 -10.69 13.20
CA SER A 164 -17.44 -9.79 12.22
C SER A 164 -17.95 -8.36 12.35
N ARG A 165 -19.25 -8.15 12.60
CA ARG A 165 -19.82 -6.82 12.85
C ARG A 165 -19.33 -6.21 14.16
N ALA A 166 -19.24 -6.99 15.22
CA ALA A 166 -18.74 -6.54 16.51
C ALA A 166 -17.26 -6.12 16.43
N ILE A 167 -16.42 -6.95 15.79
CA ILE A 167 -15.00 -6.64 15.55
C ILE A 167 -14.87 -5.35 14.74
N ARG A 168 -15.63 -5.19 13.64
CA ARG A 168 -15.61 -3.97 12.82
C ARG A 168 -15.95 -2.72 13.64
N HIS A 169 -16.96 -2.80 14.49
CA HIS A 169 -17.34 -1.67 15.36
C HIS A 169 -16.22 -1.33 16.36
N ILE A 170 -15.55 -2.32 16.95
CA ILE A 170 -14.42 -2.08 17.85
C ILE A 170 -13.27 -1.41 17.10
N LEU A 171 -12.91 -1.91 15.92
CA LEU A 171 -11.83 -1.36 15.09
C LEU A 171 -12.07 0.08 14.64
N GLN A 172 -13.33 0.47 14.38
CA GLN A 172 -13.68 1.85 14.03
C GLN A 172 -13.41 2.84 15.18
N ASN A 173 -13.44 2.35 16.43
CA ASN A 173 -13.22 3.14 17.63
C ASN A 173 -11.80 2.99 18.20
N ASP A 174 -10.93 2.21 17.56
CA ASP A 174 -9.54 2.01 17.99
C ASP A 174 -8.67 3.22 17.61
N LYS A 175 -8.48 4.11 18.57
CA LYS A 175 -7.65 5.32 18.39
C LYS A 175 -6.15 5.04 18.43
N THR A 176 -5.72 3.96 19.09
CA THR A 176 -4.29 3.67 19.31
C THR A 176 -3.73 2.69 18.28
N GLY A 177 -4.60 2.00 17.55
CA GLY A 177 -4.21 0.99 16.57
C GLY A 177 -3.71 -0.30 17.24
N ILE A 178 -4.11 -0.56 18.49
CA ILE A 178 -3.65 -1.72 19.26
C ILE A 178 -4.56 -2.93 19.06
N ILE A 179 -5.80 -2.72 18.65
CA ILE A 179 -6.80 -3.79 18.53
C ILE A 179 -6.47 -4.77 17.40
N PRO A 180 -6.06 -4.33 16.20
CA PRO A 180 -5.54 -5.26 15.19
C PRO A 180 -4.43 -6.14 15.75
N VAL A 181 -3.47 -5.57 16.49
CA VAL A 181 -2.33 -6.30 17.07
C VAL A 181 -2.80 -7.35 18.08
N LEU A 182 -3.71 -6.97 18.99
CA LEU A 182 -4.29 -7.87 19.99
C LEU A 182 -5.06 -9.02 19.31
N PHE A 183 -6.00 -8.70 18.44
CA PHE A 183 -6.89 -9.70 17.84
C PHE A 183 -6.15 -10.60 16.85
N SER A 184 -5.12 -10.11 16.18
CA SER A 184 -4.28 -10.90 15.28
C SER A 184 -3.62 -12.09 15.99
N ARG A 185 -3.34 -12.00 17.30
CA ARG A 185 -2.79 -13.12 18.10
C ARG A 185 -3.74 -14.31 18.17
N TYR A 186 -5.05 -14.05 18.12
CA TYR A 186 -6.09 -15.08 18.13
C TYR A 186 -6.42 -15.55 16.72
N LEU A 187 -6.52 -14.60 15.78
CA LEU A 187 -6.86 -14.89 14.39
C LEU A 187 -5.77 -15.70 13.68
N SER A 188 -4.49 -15.38 13.89
CA SER A 188 -3.35 -16.14 13.31
C SER A 188 -3.25 -17.56 13.85
N LYS A 189 -3.62 -17.79 15.11
CA LYS A 189 -3.59 -19.11 15.78
C LYS A 189 -4.89 -19.90 15.62
N ASN A 190 -5.81 -19.43 14.78
CA ASN A 190 -7.13 -20.01 14.57
C ASN A 190 -7.95 -20.20 15.87
N ARG A 191 -7.76 -19.33 16.88
CA ARG A 191 -8.46 -19.37 18.17
C ARG A 191 -9.75 -18.54 18.13
N LEU A 192 -10.64 -18.86 17.18
CA LEU A 192 -11.82 -18.05 16.88
C LEU A 192 -12.83 -18.00 18.03
N GLU A 193 -13.04 -19.11 18.75
CA GLU A 193 -13.94 -19.15 19.92
C GLU A 193 -13.46 -18.23 21.04
N ARG A 194 -12.15 -18.21 21.31
CA ARG A 194 -11.56 -17.31 22.30
C ARG A 194 -11.68 -15.85 21.86
N LEU A 195 -11.46 -15.56 20.58
CA LEU A 195 -11.66 -14.21 20.03
C LEU A 195 -13.13 -13.78 20.19
N ALA A 196 -14.08 -14.66 19.88
CA ALA A 196 -15.51 -14.40 20.05
C ALA A 196 -15.87 -14.10 21.50
N SER A 197 -15.41 -14.95 22.42
CA SER A 197 -15.58 -14.77 23.86
C SER A 197 -15.03 -13.43 24.32
N LEU A 198 -13.80 -13.07 23.93
CA LEU A 198 -13.19 -11.78 24.27
C LEU A 198 -14.01 -10.59 23.77
N VAL A 199 -14.45 -10.65 22.50
CA VAL A 199 -15.22 -9.58 21.87
C VAL A 199 -16.56 -9.37 22.58
N PHE A 200 -17.29 -10.45 22.88
CA PHE A 200 -18.64 -10.36 23.46
C PHE A 200 -18.66 -10.08 24.97
N THR A 201 -17.66 -10.54 25.71
CA THR A 201 -17.52 -10.23 27.15
C THR A 201 -16.97 -8.82 27.38
N GLY A 202 -16.18 -8.29 26.44
CA GLY A 202 -15.50 -7.01 26.58
C GLY A 202 -14.13 -7.09 27.24
N ASP A 203 -13.68 -8.30 27.61
CA ASP A 203 -12.38 -8.58 28.25
C ASP A 203 -11.19 -8.10 27.40
N TRP A 204 -11.39 -7.95 26.09
CA TRP A 204 -10.38 -7.39 25.19
C TRP A 204 -9.84 -6.03 25.63
N ARG A 205 -10.62 -5.23 26.39
CA ARG A 205 -10.17 -3.92 26.91
C ARG A 205 -9.04 -4.06 27.92
N ILE A 206 -9.12 -5.08 28.77
CA ILE A 206 -8.11 -5.39 29.79
C ILE A 206 -6.84 -5.87 29.09
N GLU A 207 -6.99 -6.81 28.15
CA GLU A 207 -5.84 -7.31 27.38
C GLU A 207 -5.20 -6.22 26.51
N ALA A 208 -6.00 -5.31 25.93
CA ALA A 208 -5.50 -4.19 25.14
C ALA A 208 -4.58 -3.29 25.96
N GLY A 209 -4.93 -2.97 27.21
CA GLY A 209 -4.07 -2.18 28.10
C GLY A 209 -2.71 -2.84 28.37
N TYR A 210 -2.70 -4.17 28.54
CA TYR A 210 -1.44 -4.92 28.70
C TYR A 210 -0.61 -4.93 27.41
N VAL A 211 -1.25 -5.16 26.26
CA VAL A 211 -0.57 -5.14 24.96
C VAL A 211 -0.01 -3.76 24.65
N GLU A 212 -0.73 -2.69 25.00
CA GLU A 212 -0.26 -1.31 24.82
C GLU A 212 1.03 -1.03 25.61
N MET A 213 1.13 -1.51 26.86
CA MET A 213 2.36 -1.40 27.64
C MET A 213 3.53 -2.16 27.00
N GLN A 214 3.29 -3.38 26.51
CA GLN A 214 4.31 -4.19 25.85
C GLN A 214 4.76 -3.62 24.50
N TYR A 215 3.85 -2.96 23.78
CA TYR A 215 4.11 -2.38 22.46
C TYR A 215 4.46 -0.89 22.54
N SER A 216 4.74 -0.38 23.73
CA SER A 216 5.15 1.01 23.96
C SER A 216 6.33 1.44 23.08
N GLN A 217 7.29 0.55 22.79
CA GLN A 217 8.39 0.81 21.86
C GLN A 217 7.93 0.96 20.41
N THR A 218 7.02 0.11 19.94
CA THR A 218 6.42 0.22 18.60
C THR A 218 5.56 1.49 18.49
N ILE A 219 4.83 1.84 19.54
CA ILE A 219 4.05 3.08 19.62
C ILE A 219 4.99 4.30 19.62
N ALA A 220 6.10 4.24 20.35
CA ALA A 220 7.13 5.27 20.34
C ALA A 220 7.78 5.41 18.95
N TRP A 221 8.09 4.30 18.28
CA TRP A 221 8.57 4.29 16.91
C TRP A 221 7.56 4.91 15.93
N ARG A 222 6.26 4.57 16.04
CA ARG A 222 5.19 5.19 15.24
C ARG A 222 5.13 6.70 15.43
N ARG A 223 5.23 7.17 16.68
CA ARG A 223 5.26 8.61 17.02
C ARG A 223 6.50 9.29 16.47
N PHE A 224 7.67 8.67 16.59
CA PHE A 224 8.92 9.17 16.01
C PHE A 224 8.81 9.30 14.49
N MET A 225 8.31 8.26 13.80
CA MET A 225 8.08 8.30 12.36
C MET A 225 7.03 9.35 11.95
N GLN A 226 6.04 9.65 12.79
CA GLN A 226 5.09 10.74 12.57
C GLN A 226 5.71 12.14 12.73
N GLN A 227 6.77 12.28 13.53
CA GLN A 227 7.51 13.53 13.72
C GLN A 227 8.59 13.75 12.65
N MET A 228 9.16 12.68 12.10
CA MET A 228 10.14 12.76 11.00
C MET A 228 9.49 12.93 9.62
N SER A 229 8.40 12.20 9.40
CA SER A 229 7.09 12.81 9.35
C SER A 229 6.98 14.27 8.96
#